data_AF-A1S0A6-F1
#
_entry.id   AF-A1S0A6-F1
#
_cell.length_a   1.000
_cell.length_b   1.000
_cell.length_c   1.000
_cell.angle_alpha   90.00
_cell.angle_beta   90.00
_cell.angle_gamma   90.00
#
_symmetry.space_group_name_H-M   'P 1'
#
loop_
_entity.id
_entity.type
_entity.pdbx_description
1 polymer ?
#
loop_
_entity_poly.entity_id
_entity_poly.type
_entity_poly.pdbx_seq_one_letter_code
_entity_poly.pdbx_strand_id
1 'polypeptide(L)'
;MRKLSRLLCEVTAPGAGRVRLSPAVALAAAFSGSLAALLAPAASLPLVLAASALLSLTVAGARRTAAAILLSAPFLGFYAVSSTAAQLLLGFFDPLYAASTLARHLSVVLLSYTAFSAVSVADLLRLVGRLSPGLAAELALAYKLAYTASLTLRQLGELYGVNLGGRRARRLVALSKSLTYLTALHTLYMLEALYTRRVVAGWTARS
;
A
#
# COMPACT_ATOMS: atom_id res chain seq x y z
N MET A 1 2.21 -19.71 2.92
CA MET A 1 1.67 -18.71 1.96
C MET A 1 0.30 -18.14 2.34
N ARG A 2 -0.68 -18.94 2.85
CA ARG A 2 -2.00 -18.43 3.27
C ARG A 2 -1.97 -17.40 4.43
N LYS A 3 -1.07 -17.55 5.42
CA LYS A 3 -0.92 -16.60 6.52
C LYS A 3 -0.33 -15.24 6.09
N LEU A 4 0.70 -15.26 5.23
CA LEU A 4 1.38 -14.05 4.76
C LEU A 4 0.53 -13.23 3.78
N SER A 5 -0.23 -13.88 2.90
CA SER A 5 -1.21 -13.21 2.02
C SER A 5 -2.35 -12.56 2.81
N ARG A 6 -2.86 -13.22 3.86
CA ARG A 6 -3.85 -12.61 4.76
C ARG A 6 -3.28 -11.41 5.52
N LEU A 7 -2.05 -11.53 6.04
CA LEU A 7 -1.37 -10.41 6.71
C LEU A 7 -1.13 -9.23 5.77
N LEU A 8 -0.70 -9.48 4.53
CA LEU A 8 -0.58 -8.44 3.51
C LEU A 8 -1.91 -7.74 3.29
N CYS A 9 -3.00 -8.47 3.05
CA CYS A 9 -4.32 -7.86 2.88
C CYS A 9 -4.81 -7.10 4.12
N GLU A 10 -4.52 -7.59 5.34
CA GLU A 10 -4.91 -6.92 6.59
C GLU A 10 -4.13 -5.61 6.82
N VAL A 11 -2.90 -5.51 6.32
CA VAL A 11 -2.01 -4.34 6.49
C VAL A 11 -2.17 -3.35 5.35
N THR A 12 -2.39 -3.82 4.12
CA THR A 12 -2.55 -2.97 2.93
C THR A 12 -4.00 -2.57 2.65
N ALA A 13 -4.93 -2.88 3.56
CA ALA A 13 -6.31 -2.42 3.46
C ALA A 13 -6.42 -0.96 3.95
N PRO A 14 -6.68 0.01 3.06
CA PRO A 14 -6.86 1.41 3.44
C PRO A 14 -8.08 1.58 4.35
N GLY A 15 -7.97 2.45 5.35
CA GLY A 15 -9.06 2.74 6.28
C GLY A 15 -9.41 1.59 7.23
N ALA A 16 -8.54 0.57 7.35
CA ALA A 16 -8.75 -0.54 8.27
C ALA A 16 -8.57 -0.12 9.74
N GLY A 17 -8.03 1.05 10.04
CA GLY A 17 -7.78 1.55 11.39
C GLY A 17 -9.03 1.67 12.25
N ARG A 18 -8.82 1.68 13.58
CA ARG A 18 -9.86 1.93 14.59
C ARG A 18 -10.28 3.39 14.61
N VAL A 19 -9.36 4.27 14.26
CA VAL A 19 -9.56 5.73 14.23
C VAL A 19 -9.67 6.17 12.78
N ARG A 20 -10.66 7.01 12.48
CA ARG A 20 -10.82 7.66 11.18
C ARG A 20 -10.44 9.13 11.29
N LEU A 21 -9.58 9.57 10.40
CA LEU A 21 -9.17 10.97 10.30
C LEU A 21 -9.60 11.52 8.94
N SER A 22 -9.77 12.84 8.86
CA SER A 22 -9.96 13.48 7.56
C SER A 22 -8.70 13.27 6.71
N PRO A 23 -8.85 12.99 5.40
CA PRO A 23 -7.72 12.68 4.52
C PRO A 23 -6.69 13.82 4.49
N ALA A 24 -7.15 15.08 4.51
CA ALA A 24 -6.27 16.23 4.53
C ALA A 24 -5.40 16.30 5.80
N VAL A 25 -5.99 16.08 6.98
CA VAL A 25 -5.25 16.12 8.26
C VAL A 25 -4.28 14.95 8.36
N ALA A 26 -4.71 13.75 7.97
CA ALA A 26 -3.86 12.57 8.02
C ALA A 26 -2.65 12.69 7.05
N LEU A 27 -2.86 13.18 5.83
CA LEU A 27 -1.78 13.39 4.87
C LEU A 27 -0.85 14.53 5.32
N ALA A 28 -1.39 15.64 5.82
CA ALA A 28 -0.59 16.75 6.32
C ALA A 28 0.29 16.31 7.51
N ALA A 29 -0.29 15.59 8.48
CA ALA A 29 0.43 15.07 9.63
C ALA A 29 1.48 14.02 9.24
N ALA A 30 1.18 13.16 8.27
CA ALA A 30 2.13 12.18 7.78
C ALA A 30 3.30 12.84 7.03
N PHE A 31 3.01 13.87 6.23
CA PHE A 31 4.04 14.60 5.50
C PHE A 31 4.94 15.39 6.44
N SER A 32 4.37 16.20 7.34
CA SER A 32 5.13 16.97 8.32
C SER A 32 5.89 16.07 9.28
N GLY A 33 5.26 14.98 9.75
CA GLY A 33 5.89 13.98 10.60
C GLY A 33 7.04 13.25 9.90
N SER A 34 6.88 12.89 8.63
CA SER A 34 7.95 12.25 7.84
C SER A 34 9.13 13.19 7.64
N LEU A 35 8.86 14.47 7.34
CA LEU A 35 9.89 15.49 7.20
C LEU A 35 10.64 15.72 8.53
N ALA A 36 9.91 15.81 9.65
CA ALA A 36 10.50 15.91 10.98
C ALA A 36 11.35 14.68 11.32
N ALA A 37 10.88 13.47 10.99
CA ALA A 37 11.62 12.24 11.22
C ALA A 37 12.91 12.15 10.39
N LEU A 38 12.89 12.63 9.14
CA LEU A 38 14.07 12.67 8.27
C LEU A 38 15.11 13.67 8.77
N LEU A 39 14.68 14.83 9.24
CA LEU A 39 15.55 15.90 9.75
C LEU A 39 15.98 15.70 11.21
N ALA A 40 15.40 14.73 11.92
CA ALA A 40 15.67 14.50 13.32
C ALA A 40 17.15 14.16 13.59
N PRO A 41 17.78 14.82 14.59
CA PRO A 41 19.13 14.45 15.03
C PRO A 41 19.12 13.05 15.65
N ALA A 42 20.25 12.34 15.55
CA ALA A 42 20.37 10.94 15.97
C ALA A 42 19.93 10.70 17.43
N ALA A 43 20.21 11.64 18.33
CA ALA A 43 19.81 11.58 19.74
C ALA A 43 18.29 11.57 19.96
N SER A 44 17.52 12.20 19.06
CA SER A 44 16.05 12.30 19.17
C SER A 44 15.30 11.18 18.45
N LEU A 45 15.98 10.39 17.61
CA LEU A 45 15.36 9.32 16.84
C LEU A 45 14.64 8.25 17.68
N PRO A 46 15.14 7.84 18.87
CA PRO A 46 14.41 6.89 19.71
C PRO A 46 13.03 7.43 20.11
N LEU A 47 12.93 8.73 20.41
CA LEU A 47 11.67 9.39 20.76
C LEU A 47 10.74 9.49 19.56
N VAL A 48 11.25 9.88 18.39
CA VAL A 48 10.47 9.94 17.14
C VAL A 48 9.94 8.55 16.77
N LEU A 49 10.77 7.52 16.91
CA LEU A 49 10.40 6.15 16.64
C LEU A 49 9.34 5.65 17.63
N ALA A 50 9.52 5.91 18.92
CA ALA A 50 8.53 5.57 19.94
C ALA A 50 7.18 6.28 19.70
N ALA A 51 7.21 7.57 19.36
CA ALA A 51 6.00 8.34 19.04
C ALA A 51 5.28 7.78 17.80
N SER A 52 6.01 7.52 16.70
CA SER A 52 5.45 6.95 15.47
C SER A 52 4.88 5.53 15.70
N ALA A 53 5.55 4.71 16.51
CA ALA A 53 5.07 3.39 16.89
C ALA A 53 3.80 3.49 17.73
N LEU A 54 3.75 4.40 18.71
CA LEU A 54 2.58 4.61 19.56
C LEU A 54 1.37 5.13 18.77
N LEU A 55 1.59 6.05 17.83
CA LEU A 55 0.57 6.50 16.89
C LEU A 55 0.05 5.34 16.02
N SER A 56 0.93 4.48 15.51
CA SER A 56 0.51 3.32 14.73
C SER A 56 -0.29 2.33 15.58
N LEU A 57 0.12 2.13 16.82
CA LEU A 57 -0.50 1.19 17.74
C LEU A 57 -1.91 1.65 18.15
N THR A 58 -2.09 2.96 18.34
CA THR A 58 -3.40 3.55 18.65
C THR A 58 -4.34 3.52 17.44
N VAL A 59 -3.85 3.87 16.24
CA VAL A 59 -4.67 3.94 15.02
C VAL A 59 -5.00 2.55 14.47
N ALA A 60 -4.00 1.68 14.30
CA ALA A 60 -4.15 0.40 13.59
C ALA A 60 -4.22 -0.82 14.53
N GLY A 61 -3.77 -0.68 15.78
CA GLY A 61 -3.67 -1.78 16.75
C GLY A 61 -2.34 -2.51 16.71
N ALA A 62 -2.00 -3.19 17.81
CA ALA A 62 -0.72 -3.88 18.00
C ALA A 62 -0.44 -4.94 16.93
N ARG A 63 -1.42 -5.81 16.64
CA ARG A 63 -1.25 -6.92 15.68
C ARG A 63 -0.90 -6.42 14.28
N ARG A 64 -1.57 -5.37 13.80
CA ARG A 64 -1.32 -4.85 12.45
C ARG A 64 -0.08 -3.99 12.37
N THR A 65 0.23 -3.24 13.42
CA THR A 65 1.50 -2.51 13.54
C THR A 65 2.69 -3.47 13.52
N ALA A 66 2.64 -4.56 14.29
CA ALA A 66 3.66 -5.60 14.27
C ALA A 66 3.79 -6.24 12.88
N ALA A 67 2.67 -6.51 12.20
CA ALA A 67 2.68 -7.03 10.84
C ALA A 67 3.30 -6.04 9.84
N ALA A 68 3.03 -4.73 9.96
CA ALA A 68 3.62 -3.69 9.12
C ALA A 68 5.15 -3.59 9.32
N ILE A 69 5.61 -3.69 10.57
CA ILE A 69 7.06 -3.74 10.89
C ILE A 69 7.70 -5.00 10.27
N LEU A 70 7.07 -6.17 10.44
CA LEU A 70 7.58 -7.42 9.87
C LEU A 70 7.61 -7.40 8.33
N LEU A 71 6.62 -6.78 7.69
CA LEU A 71 6.56 -6.66 6.23
C LEU A 71 7.55 -5.63 5.66
N SER A 72 7.94 -4.63 6.46
CA SER A 72 8.97 -3.64 6.08
C SER A 72 10.40 -4.10 6.36
N ALA A 73 10.59 -5.05 7.28
CA ALA A 73 11.87 -5.65 7.60
C ALA A 73 12.72 -6.12 6.40
N PRO A 74 12.20 -6.82 5.36
CA PRO A 74 13.02 -7.21 4.21
C PRO A 74 13.52 -6.01 3.40
N PHE A 75 12.72 -4.95 3.28
CA PHE A 75 13.11 -3.72 2.58
C PHE A 75 14.17 -2.96 3.36
N LEU A 76 13.98 -2.82 4.68
CA LEU A 76 14.95 -2.22 5.58
C LEU A 76 16.24 -3.04 5.65
N GLY A 77 16.15 -4.37 5.61
CA GLY A 77 17.30 -5.26 5.58
C GLY A 77 18.12 -5.10 4.30
N PHE A 78 17.46 -5.05 3.13
CA PHE A 78 18.15 -4.78 1.86
C PHE A 78 18.84 -3.42 1.88
N TYR A 79 18.17 -2.40 2.42
CA TYR A 79 18.76 -1.08 2.59
C TYR A 79 19.96 -1.11 3.53
N ALA A 80 19.84 -1.80 4.68
CA ALA A 80 20.91 -1.96 5.65
C ALA A 80 22.17 -2.56 4.98
N VAL A 81 22.01 -3.70 4.29
CA VAL A 81 23.10 -4.38 3.57
C VAL A 81 23.71 -3.49 2.49
N SER A 82 22.88 -2.76 1.74
CA SER A 82 23.37 -1.85 0.71
C SER A 82 24.15 -0.68 1.32
N SER A 83 23.66 -0.13 2.44
CA SER A 83 24.32 0.97 3.14
C SER A 83 25.66 0.53 3.73
N THR A 84 25.72 -0.66 4.34
CA THR A 84 26.98 -1.18 4.91
C THR A 84 27.98 -1.51 3.81
N ALA A 85 27.56 -2.09 2.69
CA ALA A 85 28.41 -2.31 1.54
C ALA A 85 28.96 -1.00 0.98
N ALA A 86 28.13 0.05 0.86
CA ALA A 86 28.57 1.36 0.40
C ALA A 86 29.57 2.01 1.35
N GLN A 87 29.35 1.93 2.67
CA GLN A 87 30.30 2.40 3.67
C GLN A 87 31.65 1.69 3.53
N LEU A 88 31.64 0.35 3.43
CA LEU A 88 32.85 -0.45 3.24
C LEU A 88 33.62 -0.07 1.97
N LEU A 89 32.92 0.17 0.85
CA LEU A 89 33.54 0.62 -0.40
C LEU A 89 34.17 2.02 -0.29
N LEU A 90 33.61 2.88 0.56
CA LEU A 90 34.12 4.22 0.83
C LEU A 90 35.20 4.25 1.93
N GLY A 91 35.57 3.09 2.48
CA GLY A 91 36.65 2.95 3.45
C GLY A 91 36.29 3.38 4.88
N PHE A 92 35.01 3.51 5.21
CA PHE A 92 34.56 3.80 6.58
C PHE A 92 33.48 2.82 7.02
N PHE A 93 33.31 2.60 8.32
CA PHE A 93 32.18 1.83 8.86
C PHE A 93 31.66 2.54 10.10
N ASP A 94 30.43 3.05 10.01
CA ASP A 94 29.77 3.71 11.13
C ASP A 94 28.43 3.01 11.42
N PRO A 95 28.38 2.14 12.44
CA PRO A 95 27.17 1.44 12.81
C PRO A 95 26.09 2.37 13.37
N LEU A 96 26.46 3.51 13.97
CA LEU A 96 25.50 4.50 14.48
C LEU A 96 24.81 5.22 13.32
N TYR A 97 25.55 5.53 12.25
CA TYR A 97 24.97 6.06 11.02
C TYR A 97 23.98 5.07 10.39
N ALA A 98 24.34 3.78 10.29
CA ALA A 98 23.45 2.76 9.75
C ALA A 98 22.18 2.60 10.60
N ALA A 99 22.33 2.51 11.92
CA ALA A 99 21.20 2.37 12.85
C ALA A 99 20.27 3.59 12.84
N SER A 100 20.82 4.81 12.87
CA SER A 100 20.04 6.05 12.80
C SER A 100 19.29 6.18 11.47
N THR A 101 19.91 5.81 10.36
CA THR A 101 19.26 5.83 9.05
C THR A 101 18.12 4.81 8.97
N LEU A 102 18.30 3.60 9.50
CA LEU A 102 17.23 2.60 9.57
C LEU A 102 16.07 3.07 10.46
N ALA A 103 16.36 3.68 11.61
CA ALA A 103 15.33 4.24 12.48
C ALA A 103 14.52 5.33 11.77
N ARG A 104 15.17 6.24 11.03
CA ARG A 104 14.48 7.25 10.21
C ARG A 104 13.52 6.63 9.20
N HIS A 105 14.00 5.65 8.43
CA HIS A 105 13.18 4.99 7.42
C HIS A 105 12.01 4.23 8.07
N LEU A 106 12.25 3.55 9.19
CA LEU A 106 11.19 2.86 9.92
C LEU A 106 10.13 3.83 10.46
N SER A 107 10.53 4.99 10.98
CA SER A 107 9.59 6.04 11.40
C SER A 107 8.73 6.56 10.25
N VAL A 108 9.34 6.81 9.08
CA VAL A 108 8.61 7.25 7.88
C VAL A 108 7.62 6.17 7.41
N VAL A 109 8.03 4.90 7.43
CA VAL A 109 7.15 3.77 7.10
C VAL A 109 5.98 3.70 8.07
N LEU A 110 6.22 3.81 9.37
CA LEU A 110 5.18 3.78 10.40
C LEU A 110 4.20 4.95 10.23
N LEU A 111 4.69 6.17 10.02
CA LEU A 111 3.84 7.35 9.79
C LEU A 111 2.99 7.21 8.52
N SER A 112 3.59 6.75 7.42
CA SER A 112 2.86 6.48 6.18
C SER A 112 1.78 5.42 6.38
N TYR A 113 2.12 4.36 7.12
CA TYR A 113 1.18 3.31 7.48
C TYR A 113 0.03 3.82 8.37
N THR A 114 0.30 4.70 9.33
CA THR A 114 -0.74 5.30 10.18
C THR A 114 -1.73 6.11 9.36
N ALA A 115 -1.23 6.92 8.41
CA ALA A 115 -2.05 7.74 7.54
C ALA A 115 -2.95 6.87 6.65
N PHE A 116 -2.34 5.86 6.03
CA PHE A 116 -3.06 4.92 5.18
C PHE A 116 -4.12 4.11 5.95
N SER A 117 -3.84 3.77 7.21
CA SER A 117 -4.78 3.07 8.09
C SER A 117 -5.92 3.96 8.57
N ALA A 118 -5.68 5.26 8.76
CA ALA A 118 -6.66 6.22 9.27
C ALA A 118 -7.59 6.80 8.19
N VAL A 119 -7.21 6.70 6.91
CA VAL A 119 -7.93 7.33 5.79
C VAL A 119 -8.70 6.31 4.98
N SER A 120 -9.99 6.57 4.76
CA SER A 120 -10.80 5.75 3.86
C SER A 120 -10.54 6.14 2.39
N VAL A 121 -10.56 5.15 1.49
CA VAL A 121 -10.39 5.40 0.04
C VAL A 121 -11.50 6.29 -0.49
N ALA A 122 -12.73 6.11 0.00
CA ALA A 122 -13.87 6.92 -0.42
C ALA A 122 -13.66 8.40 -0.07
N ASP A 123 -13.16 8.69 1.14
CA ASP A 123 -12.91 10.06 1.57
C ASP A 123 -11.70 10.67 0.84
N LEU A 124 -10.68 9.86 0.56
CA LEU A 124 -9.54 10.28 -0.28
C LEU A 124 -10.01 10.64 -1.70
N LEU A 125 -10.82 9.79 -2.33
CA LEU A 125 -11.38 10.04 -3.67
C LEU A 125 -12.32 11.25 -3.68
N ARG A 126 -13.09 11.47 -2.62
CA ARG A 126 -13.91 12.70 -2.47
C ARG A 126 -13.06 13.95 -2.38
N LEU A 127 -11.96 13.91 -1.62
CA LEU A 127 -11.02 15.03 -1.53
C LEU A 127 -10.40 15.33 -2.91
N VAL A 128 -9.89 14.31 -3.60
CA VAL A 128 -9.33 14.46 -4.95
C VAL A 128 -10.41 14.94 -5.93
N GLY A 129 -11.64 14.43 -5.84
CA GLY A 129 -12.74 14.79 -6.73
C GLY A 129 -13.19 16.24 -6.61
N ARG A 130 -12.97 16.88 -5.45
CA ARG A 130 -13.18 18.33 -5.29
C ARG A 130 -12.14 19.16 -6.04
N LEU A 131 -10.92 18.64 -6.21
CA LEU A 131 -9.81 19.34 -6.88
C LEU A 131 -9.77 19.02 -8.38
N SER A 132 -9.92 17.74 -8.72
CA SER A 132 -9.93 17.22 -10.10
C SER A 132 -10.87 16.02 -10.20
N PRO A 133 -12.08 16.21 -10.73
CA PRO A 133 -13.06 15.12 -10.87
C PRO A 133 -12.59 14.05 -11.87
N GLY A 134 -11.83 14.43 -12.91
CA GLY A 134 -11.25 13.50 -13.87
C GLY A 134 -10.25 12.54 -13.22
N LEU A 135 -9.28 13.07 -12.46
CA LEU A 135 -8.30 12.26 -11.72
C LEU A 135 -8.97 11.38 -10.68
N ALA A 136 -10.01 11.86 -9.99
CA ALA A 136 -10.75 11.04 -9.03
C ALA A 136 -11.46 9.86 -9.68
N ALA A 137 -12.03 10.05 -10.88
CA ALA A 137 -12.65 8.96 -11.63
C ALA A 137 -11.61 7.93 -12.08
N GLU A 138 -10.45 8.37 -12.60
CA GLU A 138 -9.35 7.48 -12.99
C GLU A 138 -8.80 6.69 -11.80
N LEU A 139 -8.56 7.35 -10.66
CA LEU A 139 -8.10 6.69 -9.44
C LEU A 139 -9.14 5.71 -8.88
N ALA A 140 -10.43 6.06 -8.91
CA ALA A 140 -11.49 5.16 -8.48
C ALA A 140 -11.55 3.91 -9.36
N LEU A 141 -11.39 4.08 -10.67
CA LEU A 141 -11.39 3.00 -11.65
C LEU A 141 -10.14 2.12 -11.49
N ALA A 142 -8.96 2.72 -11.35
CA ALA A 142 -7.70 2.02 -11.08
C ALA A 142 -7.77 1.21 -9.79
N TYR A 143 -8.29 1.81 -8.70
CA TYR A 143 -8.48 1.11 -7.43
C TYR A 143 -9.44 -0.07 -7.57
N LYS A 144 -10.56 0.12 -8.27
CA LYS A 144 -11.54 -0.95 -8.52
C LYS A 144 -10.95 -2.09 -9.34
N LEU A 145 -10.19 -1.79 -10.40
CA LEU A 145 -9.51 -2.79 -11.22
C LEU A 145 -8.43 -3.54 -10.43
N ALA A 146 -7.65 -2.83 -9.59
CA ALA A 146 -6.66 -3.47 -8.73
C ALA A 146 -7.33 -4.42 -7.72
N TYR A 147 -8.47 -4.01 -7.14
CA TYR A 147 -9.26 -4.82 -6.23
C TYR A 147 -9.81 -6.08 -6.92
N THR A 148 -10.44 -5.95 -8.08
CA THR A 148 -10.96 -7.11 -8.82
C THR A 148 -9.84 -8.04 -9.27
N ALA A 149 -8.75 -7.51 -9.81
CA ALA A 149 -7.58 -8.29 -10.17
C ALA A 149 -7.01 -9.07 -8.97
N SER A 150 -6.96 -8.46 -7.78
CA SER A 150 -6.49 -9.14 -6.56
C SER A 150 -7.39 -10.30 -6.14
N LEU A 151 -8.71 -10.16 -6.28
CA LEU A 151 -9.67 -11.23 -6.02
C LEU A 151 -9.54 -12.37 -7.03
N THR A 152 -9.45 -12.03 -8.32
CA THR A 152 -9.27 -13.01 -9.40
C THR A 152 -7.95 -13.77 -9.23
N LEU A 153 -6.86 -13.07 -8.88
CA LEU A 153 -5.57 -13.69 -8.63
C LEU A 153 -5.62 -14.66 -7.45
N ARG A 154 -6.37 -14.33 -6.39
CA ARG A 154 -6.57 -15.23 -5.25
C ARG A 154 -7.32 -16.50 -5.67
N GLN A 155 -8.42 -16.37 -6.40
CA GLN A 155 -9.21 -17.50 -6.89
C GLN A 155 -8.40 -18.40 -7.85
N LEU A 156 -7.70 -17.80 -8.82
CA LEU A 156 -6.79 -18.53 -9.71
C LEU A 156 -5.65 -19.20 -8.93
N GLY A 157 -5.11 -18.53 -7.92
CA GLY A 157 -4.09 -19.07 -7.05
C GLY A 157 -4.55 -20.32 -6.30
N GLU A 158 -5.79 -20.35 -5.84
CA GLU A 158 -6.42 -21.51 -5.22
C GLU A 158 -6.65 -22.63 -6.24
N LEU A 159 -7.26 -22.33 -7.41
CA LEU A 159 -7.52 -23.28 -8.50
C LEU A 159 -6.24 -23.95 -9.02
N TYR A 160 -5.23 -23.17 -9.38
CA TYR A 160 -3.95 -23.69 -9.84
C TYR A 160 -3.13 -24.35 -8.73
N GLY A 161 -3.47 -24.12 -7.47
CA GLY A 161 -2.88 -24.84 -6.34
C GLY A 161 -3.32 -26.27 -6.21
N VAL A 162 -4.55 -26.54 -6.61
CA VAL A 162 -5.09 -27.89 -6.69
C VAL A 162 -4.58 -28.57 -7.97
N ASN A 163 -4.50 -27.84 -9.09
CA ASN A 163 -4.34 -28.46 -10.41
C ASN A 163 -2.91 -28.55 -10.97
N LEU A 164 -1.97 -27.65 -10.63
CA LEU A 164 -0.67 -27.56 -11.33
C LEU A 164 0.53 -28.14 -10.57
N GLY A 165 0.36 -28.62 -9.33
CA GLY A 165 1.47 -29.15 -8.52
C GLY A 165 2.62 -28.16 -8.25
N GLY A 166 3.66 -28.61 -7.54
CA GLY A 166 4.62 -27.77 -6.81
C GLY A 166 5.59 -26.85 -7.59
N ARG A 167 5.57 -26.80 -8.93
CA ARG A 167 6.51 -25.95 -9.70
C ARG A 167 6.07 -24.49 -9.73
N ARG A 168 6.59 -23.70 -8.77
CA ARG A 168 6.29 -22.26 -8.58
C ARG A 168 6.40 -21.43 -9.86
N ALA A 169 7.44 -21.63 -10.67
CA ALA A 169 7.67 -20.82 -11.88
C ALA A 169 6.57 -21.00 -12.95
N ARG A 170 6.18 -22.25 -13.27
CA ARG A 170 5.10 -22.52 -14.23
C ARG A 170 3.77 -21.97 -13.74
N ARG A 171 3.52 -22.06 -12.43
CA ARG A 171 2.32 -21.52 -11.80
C ARG A 171 2.25 -20.00 -11.88
N LEU A 172 3.37 -19.30 -11.68
CA LEU A 172 3.43 -17.84 -11.83
C LEU A 172 3.17 -17.38 -13.27
N VAL A 173 3.73 -18.10 -14.26
CA VAL A 173 3.50 -17.79 -15.69
C VAL A 173 2.04 -18.07 -16.09
N ALA A 174 1.44 -19.16 -15.62
CA ALA A 174 0.03 -19.45 -15.88
C ALA A 174 -0.88 -18.40 -15.20
N LEU A 175 -0.56 -18.03 -13.95
CA LEU A 175 -1.28 -16.99 -13.22
C LEU A 175 -1.20 -15.63 -13.93
N SER A 176 -0.02 -15.21 -14.40
CA SER A 176 0.12 -13.93 -15.09
C SER A 176 -0.65 -13.92 -16.40
N LYS A 177 -0.55 -14.96 -17.23
CA LYS A 177 -1.30 -15.06 -18.50
C LYS A 177 -2.81 -14.99 -18.27
N SER A 178 -3.34 -15.79 -17.34
CA SER A 178 -4.77 -15.80 -17.03
C SER A 178 -5.25 -14.47 -16.43
N LEU A 179 -4.42 -13.84 -15.59
CA LEU A 179 -4.72 -12.52 -15.04
C LEU A 179 -4.79 -11.46 -16.14
N THR A 180 -3.82 -11.41 -17.05
CA THR A 180 -3.79 -10.45 -18.16
C THR A 180 -5.01 -10.62 -19.07
N TYR A 181 -5.35 -11.87 -19.40
CA TYR A 181 -6.54 -12.16 -20.21
C TYR A 181 -7.83 -11.71 -19.51
N LEU A 182 -8.02 -12.09 -18.24
CA LEU A 182 -9.24 -11.75 -17.49
C LEU A 182 -9.35 -10.25 -17.21
N THR A 183 -8.25 -9.55 -16.98
CA THR A 183 -8.25 -8.09 -16.80
C THR A 183 -8.61 -7.37 -18.10
N ALA A 184 -8.05 -7.80 -19.25
CA ALA A 184 -8.44 -7.27 -20.56
C ALA A 184 -9.94 -7.50 -20.84
N LEU A 185 -10.44 -8.72 -20.60
CA LEU A 185 -11.85 -9.05 -20.74
C LEU A 185 -12.75 -8.19 -19.83
N HIS A 186 -12.35 -8.01 -18.56
CA HIS A 186 -13.10 -7.21 -17.60
C HIS A 186 -13.14 -5.73 -17.97
N THR A 187 -12.04 -5.18 -18.49
CA THR A 187 -12.00 -3.79 -18.97
C THR A 187 -12.91 -3.58 -20.18
N LEU A 188 -12.94 -4.54 -21.13
CA LEU A 188 -13.87 -4.51 -22.27
C LEU A 188 -15.33 -4.50 -21.82
N TYR A 189 -15.74 -5.43 -20.94
CA TYR A 189 -17.11 -5.44 -20.42
C TYR A 189 -17.46 -4.17 -19.64
N MET A 190 -16.51 -3.61 -18.90
CA MET A 190 -16.74 -2.36 -18.18
C MET A 190 -16.90 -1.18 -19.14
N LEU A 191 -16.12 -1.12 -20.22
CA LEU A 191 -16.27 -0.11 -21.28
C LEU A 191 -17.63 -0.24 -21.98
N GLU A 192 -18.05 -1.47 -22.30
CA GLU A 192 -19.37 -1.74 -22.88
C GLU A 192 -20.51 -1.32 -21.95
N ALA A 193 -20.41 -1.64 -20.66
CA ALA A 193 -21.39 -1.23 -19.65
C ALA A 193 -21.45 0.30 -19.45
N LEU A 194 -20.31 0.98 -19.55
CA LEU A 194 -20.25 2.45 -19.48
C LEU A 194 -20.81 3.11 -20.76
N TYR A 195 -20.51 2.53 -21.92
CA TYR A 195 -21.03 2.98 -23.20
C TYR A 195 -22.56 2.86 -23.25
N THR A 196 -23.10 1.69 -22.92
CA THR A 196 -24.55 1.46 -22.84
C THR A 196 -25.24 2.41 -21.86
N ARG A 197 -24.68 2.63 -20.66
CA ARG A 197 -25.21 3.62 -19.71
C ARG A 197 -25.17 5.06 -20.24
N ARG A 198 -24.10 5.49 -20.91
CA ARG A 198 -24.03 6.83 -21.51
C ARG A 198 -25.06 7.01 -22.62
N VAL A 199 -25.23 6.00 -23.46
CA VAL A 199 -26.23 6.00 -24.53
C VAL A 199 -27.64 6.11 -23.94
N VAL A 200 -27.95 5.33 -22.91
CA VAL A 200 -29.25 5.38 -22.20
C VAL A 200 -29.47 6.73 -21.51
N ALA A 201 -28.47 7.27 -20.81
CA ALA A 201 -28.58 8.57 -20.15
C ALA A 201 -28.75 9.73 -21.15
N GLY A 202 -28.13 9.63 -22.33
CA GLY A 202 -28.30 10.57 -23.42
C GLY A 202 -29.69 10.51 -24.08
N TRP A 203 -30.35 9.35 -24.07
CA TRP A 203 -31.73 9.19 -24.50
C TRP A 203 -32.71 9.81 -23.49
N THR A 204 -32.54 9.56 -22.20
CA THR A 204 -33.42 10.12 -21.14
C THR A 204 -33.30 11.63 -20.96
N ALA A 205 -32.21 12.25 -21.40
CA ALA A 205 -32.03 13.70 -21.36
C ALA A 205 -32.67 14.44 -22.56
N ARG A 206 -33.11 13.71 -23.59
CA ARG A 206 -33.74 14.26 -24.80
C ARG A 206 -35.25 14.03 -24.85
N SER A 207 -35.80 13.24 -23.94
CA SER A 207 -37.23 13.00 -23.72
C SER A 207 -37.76 13.90 -22.62
#